data_AF-A0A099T9S2-F1
#
_entry.id   AF-A0A099T9S2-F1
#
_cell.length_a   1.000
_cell.length_b   1.000
_cell.length_c   1.000
_cell.angle_alpha   90.00
_cell.angle_beta   90.00
_cell.angle_gamma   90.00
#
_symmetry.space_group_name_H-M   'P 1'
#
loop_
_entity.id
_entity.type
_entity.pdbx_description
1 polymer ?
#
loop_
_entity_poly.entity_id
_entity_poly.type
_entity_poly.pdbx_seq_one_letter_code
_entity_poly.pdbx_strand_id
1 'polypeptide(L)' 'MAYHTKNGSEFVGLRVKHGGRMQVVYDAIKGQRLILDIKSKHPKESVIHEALREGIGSKNVLHGVMNALNARSIDVDLAS' A
#
# COMPACT_ATOMS: atom_id res chain seq x y z
N MET A 1 7.68 6.70 1.95
CA MET A 1 8.63 5.67 1.45
C MET A 1 7.96 4.77 0.42
N ALA A 2 8.75 4.00 -0.33
CA ALA A 2 8.23 2.98 -1.23
C ALA A 2 9.16 1.75 -1.29
N TYR A 3 8.62 0.64 -1.77
CA TYR A 3 9.24 -0.67 -1.74
C TYR A 3 9.05 -1.37 -3.09
N HIS A 4 10.04 -2.16 -3.48
CA HIS A 4 10.01 -2.97 -4.70
C HIS A 4 10.28 -4.44 -4.36
N THR A 5 9.73 -5.34 -5.16
CA THR A 5 10.16 -6.74 -5.16
C THR A 5 11.63 -6.85 -5.59
N LYS A 6 12.32 -7.94 -5.22
CA LYS A 6 13.75 -8.13 -5.53
C LYS A 6 14.05 -8.12 -7.04
N ASN A 7 13.11 -8.57 -7.85
CA ASN A 7 13.19 -8.58 -9.32
C ASN A 7 12.65 -7.28 -9.95
N GLY A 8 12.22 -6.31 -9.14
CA GLY A 8 11.65 -5.04 -9.58
C GLY A 8 10.28 -5.13 -10.26
N SER A 9 9.64 -6.31 -10.29
CA SER A 9 8.39 -6.51 -11.03
C SER A 9 7.18 -5.80 -10.44
N GLU A 10 7.21 -5.53 -9.15
CA GLU A 10 6.10 -4.91 -8.41
C GLU A 10 6.63 -3.84 -7.46
N PHE A 11 5.78 -2.85 -7.21
CA PHE A 11 6.04 -1.67 -6.40
C PHE A 11 4.86 -1.41 -5.47
N VAL A 12 5.17 -1.00 -4.23
CA VAL A 12 4.18 -0.48 -3.29
C VAL A 12 4.71 0.77 -2.61
N GLY A 13 3.86 1.79 -2.46
CA GLY A 13 4.26 3.07 -1.87
C GLY A 13 3.13 3.77 -1.15
N LEU A 14 3.49 4.68 -0.25
CA LEU A 14 2.55 5.60 0.39
C LEU A 14 2.68 6.98 -0.24
N ARG A 15 1.55 7.56 -0.64
CA ARG A 15 1.43 8.94 -1.09
C ARG A 15 0.52 9.71 -0.14
N VAL A 16 0.92 10.94 0.19
CA VAL A 16 0.09 11.88 0.95
C VAL A 16 -0.41 12.96 -0.01
N LYS A 17 -1.73 13.13 -0.10
CA LYS A 17 -2.38 14.19 -0.87
C LYS A 17 -2.45 15.48 -0.05
N HIS A 18 -2.71 16.59 -0.74
CA HIS A 18 -3.06 17.85 -0.09
C HIS A 18 -4.24 17.65 0.88
N GLY A 19 -4.12 18.15 2.11
CA GLY A 19 -5.09 17.90 3.18
C GLY A 19 -4.86 16.62 4.00
N GLY A 20 -3.70 15.96 3.85
CA GLY A 20 -3.28 14.85 4.73
C GLY A 20 -3.94 13.50 4.43
N ARG A 21 -4.72 13.40 3.34
CA ARG A 21 -5.30 12.12 2.91
C ARG A 21 -4.19 11.22 2.37
N MET A 22 -4.12 10.00 2.88
CA MET A 22 -3.10 9.03 2.49
C MET A 22 -3.66 8.02 1.49
N GLN A 23 -2.83 7.62 0.54
CA GLN A 23 -3.15 6.62 -0.46
C GLN A 23 -2.01 5.60 -0.57
N VAL A 24 -2.37 4.32 -0.63
CA VAL A 24 -1.43 3.28 -1.04
C VAL A 24 -1.42 3.22 -2.56
N VAL A 25 -0.24 3.18 -3.15
CA VAL A 25 -0.02 2.98 -4.57
C VAL A 25 0.58 1.60 -4.76
N TYR A 26 -0.04 0.77 -5.59
CA TYR A 26 0.48 -0.51 -6.04
C TYR A 26 0.69 -0.45 -7.56
N ASP A 27 1.84 -0.93 -8.03
CA ASP A 27 2.17 -1.00 -9.44
C ASP A 27 2.81 -2.36 -9.76
N ALA A 28 2.52 -2.88 -10.94
CA ALA A 28 3.09 -4.13 -11.42
C ALA A 28 3.48 -3.94 -12.88
N ILE A 29 4.70 -4.32 -13.27
CA ILE A 29 5.24 -4.11 -14.63
C ILE A 29 4.29 -4.63 -15.74
N LYS A 30 3.54 -5.69 -15.47
CA LYS A 30 2.60 -6.32 -16.41
C LYS A 30 1.13 -5.94 -16.18
N GLY A 31 0.85 -5.03 -15.27
CA GLY A 31 -0.51 -4.68 -14.82
C GLY A 31 -0.76 -3.18 -14.80
N GLN A 32 -2.00 -2.81 -14.47
CA GLN A 32 -2.37 -1.43 -14.24
C GLN A 32 -2.01 -1.01 -12.82
N ARG A 33 -1.58 0.24 -12.64
CA ARG A 33 -1.44 0.86 -11.32
C ARG A 33 -2.79 0.88 -10.59
N LEU A 34 -2.78 0.41 -9.35
CA LEU A 34 -3.91 0.53 -8.42
C LEU A 34 -3.59 1.59 -7.37
N ILE A 35 -4.58 2.41 -7.06
CA ILE A 35 -4.50 3.41 -5.99
C ILE A 35 -5.60 3.08 -5.00
N LEU A 36 -5.23 2.97 -3.73
CA LEU A 36 -6.15 2.67 -2.63
C LEU A 36 -6.20 3.86 -1.67
N ASP A 37 -7.39 4.40 -1.46
CA ASP A 37 -7.63 5.43 -0.44
C ASP A 37 -7.65 4.79 0.94
N ILE A 38 -6.86 5.32 1.87
CA ILE A 38 -6.92 4.93 3.28
C ILE A 38 -8.13 5.63 3.93
N LYS A 39 -9.06 4.84 4.48
CA LYS A 39 -10.30 5.33 5.11
C LYS A 39 -10.18 5.52 6.61
N SER A 40 -9.24 4.85 7.26
CA SER A 40 -9.03 4.97 8.71
C SER A 40 -8.71 6.40 9.13
N LYS A 41 -9.30 6.84 10.26
CA LYS A 41 -8.98 8.15 10.84
C LYS A 41 -7.56 8.12 11.42
N HIS A 42 -6.64 8.80 10.73
CA HIS A 42 -5.28 9.11 11.19
C HIS A 42 -4.36 7.90 11.52
N PRO A 43 -4.21 6.89 10.64
CA PRO A 43 -3.15 5.91 10.82
C PRO A 43 -1.79 6.60 10.80
N LYS A 44 -0.87 6.16 11.66
CA LYS A 44 0.51 6.64 11.63
C LYS A 44 1.18 6.16 10.35
N GLU A 45 1.88 7.04 9.64
CA GLU A 45 2.60 6.68 8.41
C GLU A 45 3.58 5.51 8.63
N SER A 46 4.21 5.44 9.80
CA SER A 46 5.12 4.34 10.16
C SER A 46 4.42 2.97 10.13
N VAL A 47 3.20 2.90 10.63
CA VAL A 47 2.40 1.65 10.69
C VAL A 47 1.99 1.22 9.28
N ILE A 48 1.67 2.18 8.41
CA ILE A 48 1.42 1.90 6.99
C ILE A 48 2.71 1.39 6.33
N HIS A 49 3.85 2.02 6.59
CA HIS A 49 5.13 1.60 6.04
C HIS A 49 5.56 0.21 6.48
N GLU A 50 5.29 -0.18 7.73
CA GLU A 50 5.46 -1.56 8.19
C GLU A 50 4.58 -2.54 7.38
N ALA A 51 3.30 -2.21 7.18
CA ALA A 51 2.40 -3.04 6.38
C ALA A 51 2.86 -3.18 4.92
N LEU A 52 3.31 -2.09 4.30
CA LEU A 52 3.82 -2.10 2.93
C LEU A 52 5.11 -2.92 2.81
N ARG A 53 6.02 -2.79 3.79
CA ARG A 53 7.27 -3.54 3.85
C ARG A 53 7.04 -5.03 4.08
N GLU A 54 6.02 -5.40 4.84
CA GLU A 54 5.58 -6.78 5.02
C GLU A 54 4.95 -7.33 3.73
N GLY A 55 4.00 -6.59 3.15
CA GLY A 55 3.25 -7.01 1.97
C GLY A 55 4.12 -7.22 0.72
N ILE A 56 5.13 -6.37 0.49
CA ILE A 56 6.04 -6.49 -0.65
C ILE A 56 6.89 -7.78 -0.62
N GLY A 57 7.01 -8.43 0.53
CA GLY A 57 7.67 -9.72 0.68
C GLY A 57 6.79 -10.92 0.31
N SER A 58 5.50 -10.70 0.02
CA SER A 58 4.54 -11.76 -0.26
C SER A 58 4.63 -12.28 -1.69
N LYS A 59 4.29 -13.56 -1.91
CA LYS A 59 4.23 -14.16 -3.25
C LYS A 59 3.22 -13.46 -4.18
N ASN A 60 2.13 -12.96 -3.59
CA ASN A 60 1.18 -12.06 -4.25
C ASN A 60 1.21 -10.74 -3.47
N VAL A 61 1.87 -9.72 -4.02
CA VAL A 61 2.15 -8.47 -3.32
C VAL A 61 0.86 -7.73 -2.98
N LEU A 62 -0.07 -7.60 -3.93
CA LEU A 62 -1.33 -6.89 -3.68
C LEU A 62 -2.11 -7.54 -2.53
N HIS A 63 -2.29 -8.86 -2.57
CA HIS A 63 -2.98 -9.58 -1.50
C HIS A 63 -2.22 -9.48 -0.17
N GLY A 64 -0.89 -9.56 -0.19
CA GLY A 64 -0.05 -9.39 0.99
C GLY A 64 -0.20 -8.01 1.63
N VAL A 65 -0.23 -6.95 0.83
CA VAL A 65 -0.46 -5.58 1.31
C VAL A 65 -1.86 -5.43 1.92
N MET A 66 -2.90 -5.93 1.24
CA MET A 66 -4.28 -5.86 1.76
C MET A 66 -4.39 -6.57 3.11
N ASN A 67 -3.79 -7.75 3.25
CA ASN A 67 -3.80 -8.49 4.51
C ASN A 67 -3.01 -7.77 5.61
N ALA A 68 -1.83 -7.22 5.30
CA ALA A 68 -0.99 -6.52 6.27
C ALA A 68 -1.62 -5.21 6.76
N LEU A 69 -2.36 -4.51 5.89
CA LEU A 69 -3.15 -3.32 6.24
C LEU A 69 -4.35 -3.69 7.13
N ASN A 70 -5.11 -4.71 6.73
CA ASN A 70 -6.26 -5.20 7.50
C ASN A 70 -5.84 -5.70 8.90
N ALA A 71 -4.71 -6.40 9.02
CA ALA A 71 -4.16 -6.85 10.31
C ALA A 71 -3.84 -5.69 11.28
N ARG A 72 -3.74 -4.46 10.78
CA ARG A 72 -3.50 -3.22 11.55
C ARG A 72 -4.75 -2.34 11.64
N SER A 73 -5.92 -2.86 11.28
CA SER A 73 -7.19 -2.12 11.21
C SER A 73 -7.11 -0.88 10.31
N ILE A 74 -6.36 -0.99 9.21
CA ILE A 74 -6.27 0.05 8.18
C ILE A 74 -7.18 -0.33 7.03
N ASP A 75 -8.33 0.30 6.99
CA ASP A 75 -9.32 0.11 5.93
C ASP A 75 -8.91 0.89 4.69
N VAL A 76 -9.07 0.26 3.53
CA VAL A 76 -8.74 0.84 2.24
C VAL A 76 -9.82 0.53 1.20
N ASP A 77 -10.08 1.48 0.30
CA ASP A 77 -10.93 1.27 -0.88
C ASP A 77 -10.19 1.69 -2.15
N LEU A 78 -10.63 1.20 -3.30
CA LEU A 78 -10.18 1.73 -4.58
C LEU A 78 -10.43 3.23 -4.64
N ALA A 79 -9.38 3.98 -4.97
CA ALA A 79 -9.49 5.41 -5.16
C ALA A 79 -10.39 5.69 -6.38
N SER A 80 -11.34 6.61 -6.19
CA SER A 80 -12.22 7.13 -7.25
C SER A 80 -11.55 8.23 -8.06
#